data_AF-A0A8T6TLR3-F1
#
_entry.id   AF-A0A8T6TLR3-F1
#
_cell.length_a   1.000
_cell.length_b   1.000
_cell.length_c   1.000
_cell.angle_alpha   90.00
_cell.angle_beta   90.00
_cell.angle_gamma   90.00
#
_symmetry.space_group_name_H-M   'P 1'
#
loop_
_entity.id
_entity.type
_entity.pdbx_description
1 polymer ?
#
loop_
_entity_poly.entity_id
_entity_poly.type
_entity_poly.pdbx_seq_one_letter_code
_entity_poly.pdbx_strand_id
1 'polypeptide(L)' 'MDFVTGSTPGALMPIGVCYSDEIPAREVASLHAFGKHVPRSVGGPVLITRSTSGTSDDIEHVPAWRWLLQG' A
#
# COMPACT_ATOMS: atom_id res chain seq x y z
N MET A 1 -3.54 -5.97 5.63
CA MET A 1 -4.01 -4.69 5.08
C MET A 1 -4.53 -3.87 6.25
N ASP A 2 -3.97 -2.67 6.44
CA ASP A 2 -4.03 -1.98 7.73
C ASP A 2 -4.83 -0.68 7.65
N PHE A 3 -4.72 0.06 6.53
CA PHE A 3 -5.41 1.33 6.35
C PHE A 3 -5.99 1.47 4.94
N VAL A 4 -7.08 2.23 4.83
CA VAL A 4 -7.66 2.68 3.57
C VAL A 4 -7.73 4.20 3.62
N THR A 5 -7.21 4.89 2.61
CA THR A 5 -7.32 6.35 2.50
C THR A 5 -8.08 6.74 1.25
N GLY A 6 -8.76 7.89 1.27
CA GLY A 6 -9.45 8.41 0.09
C GLY A 6 -9.02 9.83 -0.21
N SER A 7 -8.39 10.04 -1.36
CA SER A 7 -7.97 11.37 -1.82
C SER A 7 -9.13 12.17 -2.44
N THR A 8 -10.19 11.49 -2.89
CA THR A 8 -11.42 12.08 -3.44
C THR A 8 -12.64 11.21 -3.09
N PRO A 9 -13.88 11.74 -3.15
CA PRO A 9 -15.08 10.95 -2.85
C PRO A 9 -15.18 9.70 -3.73
N GLY A 10 -15.18 8.53 -3.09
CA GLY A 10 -15.25 7.23 -3.78
C GLY A 10 -13.91 6.68 -4.29
N ALA A 11 -12.80 7.39 -4.12
CA ALA A 11 -11.46 6.83 -4.34
C ALA A 11 -10.95 6.21 -3.05
N LEU A 12 -10.53 4.95 -3.11
CA LEU A 12 -9.89 4.25 -2.01
C LEU A 12 -8.49 3.79 -2.43
N MET A 13 -7.50 4.08 -1.59
CA MET A 13 -6.12 3.63 -1.74
C MET A 13 -5.78 2.68 -0.60
N PRO A 14 -5.50 1.40 -0.90
CA PRO A 14 -5.15 0.44 0.11
C PRO A 14 -3.71 0.61 0.56
N ILE A 15 -3.50 0.65 1.88
CA ILE A 15 -2.18 0.80 2.49
C ILE A 15 -1.91 -0.38 3.43
N GLY A 16 -0.81 -1.07 3.18
CA GLY A 16 -0.23 -2.05 4.10
C GLY A 16 0.97 -1.44 4.82
N VAL A 17 1.25 -1.90 6.04
CA VAL A 17 2.44 -1.50 6.79
C VAL A 17 3.23 -2.75 7.16
N CYS A 18 4.42 -2.87 6.58
CA CYS A 18 5.38 -3.89 6.93
C CYS A 18 6.65 -3.21 7.45
N TYR A 19 6.87 -3.20 8.77
CA TYR A 19 8.11 -2.64 9.34
C TYR A 19 9.31 -3.60 9.20
N SER A 20 9.43 -4.23 8.03
CA SER A 20 10.49 -5.14 7.60
C SER A 20 10.78 -4.88 6.12
N ASP A 21 12.00 -5.18 5.70
CA ASP A 21 12.38 -5.16 4.28
C ASP A 21 12.13 -6.52 3.60
N GLU A 22 11.96 -7.57 4.41
CA GLU A 22 11.43 -8.85 3.95
C GLU A 22 9.90 -8.76 3.90
N ILE A 23 9.36 -8.55 2.69
CA ILE A 23 7.93 -8.39 2.46
C ILE A 23 7.29 -9.79 2.38
N PRO A 24 6.46 -10.19 3.37
CA PRO A 24 5.83 -11.50 3.35
C PRO A 24 4.78 -11.56 2.25
N ALA A 25 4.69 -12.68 1.53
CA ALA A 25 3.72 -12.88 0.45
C ALA A 25 2.26 -12.64 0.89
N ARG A 26 1.94 -12.83 2.19
CA ARG A 26 0.61 -12.55 2.74
C ARG A 26 0.22 -11.07 2.65
N GLU A 27 1.16 -10.13 2.76
CA GLU A 27 0.88 -8.70 2.75
C GLU A 27 0.48 -8.26 1.33
N VAL A 28 1.25 -8.72 0.35
CA VAL A 28 0.97 -8.57 -1.09
C VAL A 28 -0.39 -9.18 -1.43
N ALA A 29 -0.64 -10.43 -1.01
CA ALA A 29 -1.91 -11.10 -1.25
C ALA A 29 -3.11 -10.36 -0.64
N SER A 30 -2.94 -9.79 0.56
CA SER A 30 -3.97 -9.01 1.24
C SER A 30 -4.32 -7.72 0.48
N LEU A 31 -3.32 -7.00 -0.05
CA LEU A 31 -3.52 -5.79 -0.86
C LEU A 31 -4.21 -6.10 -2.19
N HIS A 32 -3.80 -7.15 -2.90
CA HIS A 32 -4.46 -7.58 -4.12
C HIS A 32 -5.91 -8.06 -3.88
N ALA A 33 -6.15 -8.78 -2.79
CA ALA A 33 -7.49 -9.22 -2.43
C ALA A 33 -8.41 -8.02 -2.21
N PHE A 34 -7.93 -6.96 -1.56
CA PHE A 34 -8.70 -5.72 -1.40
C PHE A 34 -9.05 -5.07 -2.74
N GLY A 35 -8.06 -4.91 -3.64
CA GLY A 35 -8.28 -4.32 -4.96
C GLY A 35 -9.30 -5.06 -5.82
N LYS A 36 -9.42 -6.38 -5.67
CA LYS A 36 -10.44 -7.20 -6.37
C LYS A 36 -11.87 -6.95 -5.89
N HIS A 37 -12.07 -6.52 -4.64
CA HIS A 37 -13.39 -6.37 -4.03
C HIS A 37 -13.90 -4.94 -4.00
N VAL A 38 -13.07 -3.95 -4.34
CA VAL A 38 -13.43 -2.53 -4.28
C VAL A 38 -13.47 -1.94 -5.70
N PRO A 39 -14.65 -1.55 -6.21
CA PRO A 39 -14.77 -0.93 -7.51
C PRO A 39 -14.23 0.52 -7.47
N ARG A 40 -13.18 0.78 -8.25
CA ARG A 40 -12.42 2.05 -8.38
C ARG A 40 -11.46 2.38 -7.23
N SER A 41 -10.27 1.77 -7.23
CA SER A 41 -9.09 2.38 -6.58
C SER A 41 -8.45 3.39 -7.54
N VAL A 42 -8.58 4.69 -7.29
CA VAL A 42 -7.91 5.73 -8.10
C VAL A 42 -6.47 5.97 -7.61
N GLY A 43 -5.97 5.17 -6.67
CA GLY A 43 -4.55 5.04 -6.32
C GLY A 43 -4.14 3.57 -6.33
N GLY A 44 -2.93 3.28 -6.80
CA GLY A 44 -2.34 1.95 -6.69
C GLY A 44 -2.12 1.56 -5.22
N PRO A 45 -2.03 0.25 -4.90
CA PRO A 45 -1.72 -0.19 -3.56
C PRO A 45 -0.35 0.31 -3.11
N VAL A 46 -0.28 0.75 -1.86
CA VAL A 46 0.97 1.20 -1.23
C VAL A 46 1.33 0.24 -0.09
N LEU A 47 2.59 -0.16 -0.02
CA LEU A 47 3.15 -0.89 1.10
C LEU A 47 4.22 -0.02 1.76
N ILE A 48 3.97 0.38 3.00
CA ILE A 48 4.93 1.09 3.81
C ILE A 48 5.94 0.08 4.35
N THR A 49 7.22 0.28 4.03
CA THR A 49 8.33 -0.61 4.41
C THR A 49 9.22 0.05 5.46
N ARG A 50 10.21 -0.68 6.00
CA ARG A 50 11.25 -0.06 6.84
C ARG A 50 12.15 0.86 6.02
N SER A 51 12.72 0.35 4.94
CA SER A 51 13.76 1.02 4.14
C SER A 51 13.60 0.83 2.64
N THR A 52 12.85 -0.19 2.20
CA THR A 52 12.68 -0.56 0.79
C THR A 52 11.81 0.43 0.01
N SER A 53 12.32 0.93 -1.11
CA SER A 53 11.55 1.75 -2.07
C SER A 53 11.48 1.10 -3.45
N GLY A 54 10.40 1.34 -4.17
CA GLY A 54 10.27 0.92 -5.57
C GLY A 54 8.86 0.46 -5.90
N THR A 55 8.72 -0.35 -6.93
CA THR A 55 7.44 -0.96 -7.31
C THR A 55 7.68 -2.45 -7.58
N SER A 56 6.87 -3.30 -6.94
CA SER A 56 6.84 -4.75 -7.20
C SER A 56 5.39 -5.21 -7.21
N ASP A 57 5.03 -6.11 -8.12
CA ASP A 57 3.68 -6.69 -8.17
C ASP A 57 2.56 -5.64 -8.21
N ASP A 58 2.78 -4.54 -8.95
CA ASP A 58 1.87 -3.38 -9.03
C ASP A 58 1.63 -2.65 -7.68
N ILE A 59 2.45 -2.92 -6.66
CA ILE A 59 2.44 -2.28 -5.35
C ILE A 59 3.62 -1.31 -5.24
N GLU A 60 3.33 -0.07 -4.86
CA GLU A 60 4.36 0.91 -4.54
C GLU A 60 4.91 0.67 -3.14
N HIS A 61 6.21 0.46 -3.02
CA HIS A 61 6.92 0.33 -1.75
C HIS A 61 7.46 1.69 -1.33
N VAL A 62 7.03 2.17 -0.16
CA VAL A 62 7.44 3.47 0.38
C VAL A 62 8.09 3.28 1.74
N PRO A 63 9.35 3.70 1.95
CA PRO A 63 9.95 3.68 3.28
C PRO A 63 9.14 4.54 4.27
N ALA A 64 8.96 4.05 5.50
CA ALA A 64 8.13 4.70 6.52
C ALA A 64 8.52 6.16 6.76
N TRP A 65 9.82 6.48 6.80
CA TRP A 65 10.29 7.85 6.97
C TRP A 65 9.85 8.77 5.82
N ARG A 66 9.82 8.27 4.58
CA ARG A 66 9.42 9.05 3.42
C ARG A 66 7.91 9.29 3.43
N TRP A 67 7.13 8.29 3.83
CA TRP A 67 5.69 8.41 3.98
C TRP A 67 5.31 9.46 5.03
N LEU A 68 6.00 9.45 6.19
CA LEU A 68 5.78 10.43 7.27
C LEU A 68 6.11 11.87 6.85
N LEU A 69 7.02 12.07 5.90
CA LEU A 69 7.36 13.39 5.37
C LEU A 69 6.43 13.86 4.25
N GLN A 70 5.60 12.97 3.70
CA GLN A 70 4.60 13.28 2.67
C GLN A 70 3.20 13.57 3.25
N GLY A 71 3.03 13.40 4.57
CA GLY A 71 1.78 13.63 5.30
C GLY A 71 1.50 15.10 5.59
#